data_AF-A0A0V0W5S6-F1
#
_entry.id   AF-A0A0V0W5S6-F1
#
_cell.length_a   1.000
_cell.length_b   1.000
_cell.length_c   1.000
_cell.angle_alpha   90.00
_cell.angle_beta   90.00
_cell.angle_gamma   90.00
#
_symmetry.space_group_name_H-M   'P 1'
#
loop_
_entity.id
_entity.type
_entity.pdbx_description
1 polymer ?
#
loop_
_entity_poly.entity_id
_entity_poly.type
_entity_poly.pdbx_seq_one_letter_code
_entity_poly.pdbx_strand_id
1 'polypeptide(L)'
;MALLNQSKIANAFLFSSRNITFSSILRSSAHGDVWYGPERAAGREMVGYGNGDLEYFDRVDHPYPALRFRKEDEKIKALREKEKGDWKALTMAEKQNLYRASFCLTFSEVLAPTGHWKVVTGFTMIVISLTLWFSVFLKTCIFKPMPESFSDAEKEKQMQRMIDLYAGPFTGFSSKWDYEKNRWKA
;
A
#
# COMPACT_ATOMS: atom_id res chain seq x y z
N MET A 1 11.43 -32.12 -46.35
CA MET A 1 11.20 -30.78 -45.74
C MET A 1 9.80 -30.81 -45.14
N ALA A 2 9.53 -30.62 -43.85
CA ALA A 2 10.30 -30.07 -42.75
C ALA A 2 9.92 -30.78 -41.44
N LEU A 3 10.84 -31.54 -40.86
CA LEU A 3 10.82 -31.92 -39.45
C LEU A 3 11.68 -30.90 -38.69
N LEU A 4 11.20 -29.67 -38.59
CA LEU A 4 11.84 -28.65 -37.79
C LEU A 4 10.87 -28.20 -36.70
N ASN A 5 11.27 -28.54 -35.48
CA ASN A 5 11.26 -27.59 -34.37
C ASN A 5 10.05 -27.57 -33.42
N GLN A 6 9.57 -28.75 -33.01
CA GLN A 6 8.72 -28.86 -31.81
C GLN A 6 9.49 -28.69 -30.49
N SER A 7 10.82 -28.80 -30.50
CA SER A 7 11.65 -28.70 -29.29
C SER A 7 11.84 -27.27 -28.75
N LYS A 8 11.50 -26.23 -29.51
CA LYS A 8 11.60 -24.83 -29.03
C LYS A 8 10.36 -24.33 -28.27
N ILE A 9 9.21 -25.01 -28.37
CA ILE A 9 7.97 -24.59 -27.68
C ILE A 9 7.92 -25.17 -26.25
N ALA A 10 8.56 -26.32 -26.01
CA ALA A 10 8.57 -26.96 -24.69
C ALA A 10 9.37 -26.20 -23.61
N ASN A 11 10.30 -25.32 -24.00
CA ASN A 11 11.20 -24.63 -23.06
C ASN A 11 10.69 -23.24 -22.61
N ALA A 12 9.52 -22.78 -23.06
CA ALA A 12 8.98 -21.47 -22.70
C ALA A 12 8.19 -21.45 -21.36
N PHE A 13 7.94 -22.62 -20.75
CA PHE A 13 7.13 -22.76 -19.53
C PHE A 13 7.90 -23.35 -18.34
N LEU A 14 9.21 -23.10 -18.23
CA LEU A 14 9.91 -23.32 -16.96
C LEU A 14 9.62 -22.16 -16.00
N PHE A 15 8.39 -22.13 -15.49
CA PHE A 15 8.06 -21.34 -14.31
C PHE A 15 8.82 -21.98 -13.14
N SER A 16 9.93 -21.37 -12.74
CA SER A 16 10.62 -21.75 -11.51
C SER A 16 9.64 -21.55 -10.35
N SER A 17 9.05 -22.64 -9.86
CA SER A 17 8.28 -22.61 -8.62
C SER A 17 9.27 -22.45 -7.47
N ARG A 18 9.60 -21.20 -7.14
CA ARG A 18 10.17 -20.93 -5.83
C ARG A 18 9.06 -21.22 -4.83
N ASN A 19 9.20 -22.30 -4.07
CA ASN A 19 8.37 -22.55 -2.91
C ASN A 19 8.57 -21.37 -1.96
N ILE A 20 7.59 -20.47 -1.89
CA ILE A 20 7.55 -19.43 -0.87
C ILE A 20 7.07 -20.12 0.40
N THR A 21 7.98 -20.70 1.17
CA THR A 21 7.69 -21.11 2.54
C THR A 21 7.53 -19.87 3.38
N PHE A 22 6.28 -19.44 3.59
CA PHE A 22 5.94 -18.45 4.59
C PHE A 22 6.02 -19.11 5.97
N SER A 23 7.19 -19.09 6.59
CA SER A 23 7.33 -19.44 8.01
C SER A 23 6.96 -18.25 8.87
N SER A 24 5.72 -17.76 8.76
CA SER A 24 5.21 -16.89 9.82
C SER A 24 4.87 -17.74 11.02
N ILE A 25 5.67 -17.64 12.07
CA ILE A 25 5.17 -17.94 13.40
C ILE A 25 4.04 -16.94 13.64
N LEU A 26 2.81 -17.45 13.77
CA LEU A 26 1.64 -16.65 14.13
C LEU A 26 1.93 -15.96 15.48
N ARG A 27 2.34 -14.70 15.47
CA ARG A 27 2.50 -13.91 16.68
C ARG A 27 1.23 -13.11 16.91
N SER A 28 0.48 -13.51 17.93
CA SER A 28 -0.63 -12.71 18.47
C SER A 28 -0.09 -11.42 19.07
N SER A 29 -0.68 -10.29 18.67
CA SER A 29 -0.45 -8.95 19.25
C SER A 29 -1.24 -8.72 20.55
N ALA A 30 -2.09 -9.67 20.96
CA ALA A 30 -2.92 -9.54 22.16
C ALA A 30 -2.23 -10.17 23.38
N HIS A 31 -1.89 -9.32 24.35
CA HIS A 31 -1.37 -9.72 25.67
C HIS A 31 -2.50 -10.24 26.56
N GLY A 32 -2.73 -11.56 26.51
CA GLY A 32 -3.37 -12.30 27.58
C GLY A 32 -2.31 -13.10 28.34
N ASP A 33 -2.14 -12.79 29.63
CA ASP A 33 -1.68 -13.58 30.79
C ASP A 33 -0.48 -14.56 30.69
N VAL A 34 0.15 -14.73 29.52
CA VAL A 34 1.19 -15.72 29.30
C VAL A 34 2.52 -15.02 29.01
N TRP A 35 3.48 -15.19 29.93
CA TRP A 35 4.79 -14.57 29.85
C TRP A 35 5.70 -15.32 28.84
N TYR A 36 5.60 -14.96 27.56
CA TYR A 36 6.46 -15.47 26.47
C TYR A 36 7.79 -14.70 26.31
N GLY A 37 8.22 -13.95 27.33
CA GLY A 37 9.35 -13.03 27.25
C GLY A 37 10.67 -13.62 26.70
N PRO A 38 11.14 -14.78 27.20
CA PRO A 38 12.41 -15.38 26.78
C PRO A 38 12.40 -15.86 25.33
N GLU A 39 11.29 -16.46 24.90
CA GLU A 39 11.10 -16.90 23.52
C GLU A 39 11.06 -15.70 22.57
N ARG A 40 10.45 -14.59 23.00
CA ARG A 40 10.39 -13.36 22.19
C ARG A 40 11.75 -12.66 22.06
N ALA A 41 12.52 -12.66 23.15
CA ALA A 41 13.89 -12.18 23.16
C ALA A 41 14.81 -13.01 22.25
N ALA A 42 14.51 -14.30 22.06
CA ALA A 42 15.26 -15.22 21.21
C ALA A 42 16.76 -15.27 21.56
N GLY A 43 17.13 -15.08 22.83
CA GLY A 43 18.52 -15.02 23.29
C GLY A 43 19.24 -13.70 22.99
N ARG A 44 18.52 -12.63 22.64
CA ARG A 44 19.05 -11.27 22.62
C ARG A 44 18.96 -10.65 24.00
N GLU A 45 19.92 -9.80 24.29
CA GLU A 45 19.99 -9.11 25.58
C GLU A 45 18.88 -8.06 25.71
N MET A 46 18.23 -8.06 26.86
CA MET A 46 17.29 -7.04 27.29
C MET A 46 18.07 -5.88 27.91
N VAL A 47 17.96 -4.69 27.32
CA VAL A 47 18.69 -3.50 27.77
C VAL A 47 17.82 -2.59 28.64
N GLY A 48 16.50 -2.67 28.51
CA GLY A 48 15.58 -1.86 29.33
C GLY A 48 14.12 -2.20 29.10
N TYR A 49 13.24 -1.35 29.61
CA TYR A 49 11.79 -1.53 29.54
C TYR A 49 11.19 -1.21 28.16
N GLY A 50 11.80 -0.29 27.41
CA GLY A 50 11.33 0.11 26.08
C GLY A 50 9.86 0.52 26.07
N ASN A 51 9.07 -0.10 25.19
CA ASN A 51 7.62 0.13 25.05
C ASN A 51 6.76 -0.84 25.90
N GLY A 52 7.31 -1.44 26.94
CA GLY A 52 6.63 -2.42 27.80
C GLY A 52 6.57 -3.85 27.25
N ASP A 53 6.81 -4.02 25.95
CA ASP A 53 6.92 -5.32 25.30
C ASP A 53 8.38 -5.73 25.03
N LEU A 54 8.65 -7.03 25.16
CA LEU A 54 9.94 -7.65 24.81
C LEU A 54 10.05 -7.88 23.30
N GLU A 55 10.03 -6.80 22.54
CA GLU A 55 10.23 -6.81 21.09
C GLU A 55 11.22 -5.73 20.66
N TYR A 56 11.91 -6.00 19.54
CA TYR A 56 12.77 -5.04 18.88
C TYR A 56 11.98 -4.33 17.78
N PHE A 57 12.09 -3.00 17.71
CA PHE A 57 11.49 -2.19 16.65
C PHE A 57 12.39 -1.00 16.32
N ASP A 58 12.41 -0.59 15.05
CA ASP A 58 13.05 0.64 14.58
C ASP A 58 11.98 1.69 14.32
N ARG A 59 11.64 2.46 15.37
CA ARG A 59 10.57 3.46 15.34
C ARG A 59 11.08 4.82 15.80
N VAL A 60 10.54 5.88 15.22
CA VAL A 60 10.94 7.26 15.53
C VAL A 60 10.39 7.71 16.89
N ASP A 61 9.19 7.27 17.24
CA ASP A 61 8.52 7.56 18.51
C ASP A 61 9.16 6.84 19.70
N HIS A 62 9.77 5.68 19.47
CA HIS A 62 10.44 4.89 20.49
C HIS A 62 11.88 4.61 20.07
N PRO A 63 12.80 5.58 20.26
CA PRO A 63 14.18 5.50 19.79
C PRO A 63 15.02 4.44 20.53
N TYR A 64 14.53 3.95 21.67
CA TYR A 64 15.20 2.98 22.52
C TYR A 64 14.33 1.74 22.73
N PRO A 65 14.52 0.66 21.95
CA PRO A 65 13.79 -0.59 22.11
C PRO A 65 14.25 -1.36 23.36
N ALA A 66 13.40 -2.27 23.84
CA ALA A 66 13.69 -3.06 25.04
C ALA A 66 14.82 -4.09 24.81
N LEU A 67 14.95 -4.59 23.58
CA LEU A 67 15.94 -5.58 23.16
C LEU A 67 17.01 -4.93 22.26
N ARG A 68 18.19 -5.53 22.21
CA ARG A 68 19.17 -5.24 21.14
C ARG A 68 18.77 -5.91 19.83
N PHE A 69 19.25 -5.38 18.71
CA PHE A 69 19.00 -5.97 17.39
C PHE A 69 19.65 -7.35 17.23
N ARG A 70 20.97 -7.45 17.48
CA ARG A 70 21.73 -8.70 17.32
C ARG A 70 21.87 -9.45 18.64
N LYS A 71 22.02 -10.77 18.57
CA LYS A 71 22.51 -11.59 19.69
C LYS A 71 23.96 -11.22 20.00
N GLU A 72 24.39 -11.46 21.23
CA GLU A 72 25.78 -11.21 21.60
C GLU A 72 26.73 -12.20 20.91
N ASP A 73 27.58 -11.68 20.03
CA ASP A 73 28.72 -12.40 19.48
C ASP A 73 29.96 -12.20 20.37
N GLU A 74 30.90 -13.15 20.40
CA GLU A 74 32.15 -13.04 21.20
C GLU A 74 32.95 -11.75 20.91
N LYS A 75 32.98 -11.34 19.63
CA LYS A 75 33.63 -10.10 19.19
C LYS A 75 32.95 -8.86 19.75
N ILE A 76 31.61 -8.85 19.78
CA ILE A 76 30.84 -7.74 20.32
C ILE A 76 30.98 -7.70 21.83
N LYS A 77 31.00 -8.86 22.51
CA LYS A 77 31.21 -8.95 23.96
C LYS A 77 32.53 -8.30 24.39
N ALA A 78 33.63 -8.56 23.68
CA ALA A 78 34.91 -7.87 23.93
C ALA A 78 34.83 -6.35 23.70
N LEU A 79 34.09 -5.89 22.68
CA LEU A 79 33.85 -4.46 22.47
C LEU A 79 32.98 -3.83 23.57
N ARG A 80 32.02 -4.57 24.13
CA ARG A 80 31.19 -4.13 25.27
C ARG A 80 32.02 -3.98 26.55
N GLU A 81 32.99 -4.84 26.78
CA GLU A 81 33.92 -4.69 27.90
C GLU A 81 34.75 -3.41 27.77
N LYS A 82 35.20 -3.08 26.54
CA LYS A 82 35.85 -1.79 26.26
C LYS A 82 34.90 -0.59 26.38
N GLU A 83 33.62 -0.75 26.01
CA GLU A 83 32.60 0.30 26.10
C GLU A 83 32.37 0.78 27.54
N LYS A 84 32.62 -0.07 28.55
CA LYS A 84 32.54 0.32 29.97
C LYS A 84 33.60 1.35 30.38
N GLY A 85 34.68 1.51 29.60
CA GLY A 85 35.76 2.48 29.82
C GLY A 85 35.54 3.83 29.12
N ASP A 86 36.62 4.56 28.85
CA ASP A 86 36.54 5.86 28.16
C ASP A 86 36.27 5.68 26.65
N TRP A 87 35.24 6.35 26.15
CA TRP A 87 34.83 6.31 24.75
C TRP A 87 35.76 7.08 23.82
N LYS A 88 36.71 7.86 24.35
CA LYS A 88 37.79 8.46 23.54
C LYS A 88 38.80 7.43 23.07
N ALA A 89 38.95 6.30 23.78
CA ALA A 89 39.85 5.22 23.40
C ALA A 89 39.28 4.32 22.29
N LEU A 90 37.97 4.40 22.02
CA LEU A 90 37.31 3.65 20.96
C LEU A 90 37.52 4.30 19.59
N THR A 91 37.92 3.49 18.62
CA THR A 91 38.01 3.90 17.22
C THR A 91 36.61 4.16 16.63
N MET A 92 36.55 4.97 15.56
CA MET A 92 35.28 5.27 14.89
C MET A 92 34.58 4.00 14.36
N ALA A 93 35.35 3.03 13.86
CA ALA A 93 34.84 1.76 13.38
C ALA A 93 34.24 0.90 14.51
N GLU A 94 34.88 0.87 15.69
CA GLU A 94 34.34 0.16 16.86
C GLU A 94 33.00 0.77 17.33
N LYS A 95 32.89 2.10 17.31
CA LYS A 95 31.63 2.81 17.63
C LYS A 95 30.52 2.46 16.63
N GLN A 96 30.83 2.44 15.34
CA GLN A 96 29.87 2.04 14.31
C GLN A 96 29.43 0.58 14.47
N ASN A 97 30.35 -0.32 14.82
CA ASN A 97 30.04 -1.72 15.09
C ASN A 97 29.15 -1.89 16.32
N LEU A 98 29.41 -1.16 17.41
CA LEU A 98 28.55 -1.13 18.60
C LEU A 98 27.14 -0.61 18.28
N TYR A 99 27.07 0.42 17.42
CA TYR A 99 25.79 0.95 16.96
C TYR A 99 25.01 -0.08 16.15
N ARG A 100 25.62 -0.70 15.12
CA ARG A 100 24.98 -1.72 14.27
C ARG A 100 24.67 -3.04 14.98
N ALA A 101 25.33 -3.32 16.11
CA ALA A 101 25.00 -4.43 16.99
C ALA A 101 23.72 -4.13 17.81
N SER A 102 23.57 -2.88 18.23
CA SER A 102 22.45 -2.43 19.06
C SER A 102 21.20 -2.17 18.23
N PHE A 103 21.37 -1.52 17.07
CA PHE A 103 20.30 -1.08 16.18
C PHE A 103 20.45 -1.66 14.77
N CYS A 104 19.33 -2.02 14.14
CA CYS A 104 19.30 -2.46 12.75
C CYS A 104 19.46 -1.27 11.80
N LEU A 105 18.57 -0.29 11.95
CA LEU A 105 18.45 0.88 11.07
C LEU A 105 18.87 2.17 11.78
N THR A 106 19.45 3.10 11.02
CA THR A 106 19.62 4.48 11.49
C THR A 106 18.34 5.29 11.27
N PHE A 107 18.19 6.43 11.95
CA PHE A 107 17.04 7.31 11.70
C PHE A 107 16.93 7.79 10.25
N SER A 108 18.07 7.98 9.57
CA SER A 108 18.06 8.34 8.14
C SER A 108 17.55 7.19 7.26
N GLU A 109 17.80 5.95 7.65
CA GLU A 109 17.31 4.76 6.94
C GLU A 109 15.81 4.53 7.21
N VAL A 110 15.35 4.74 8.45
CA VAL A 110 13.93 4.64 8.83
C VAL A 110 13.09 5.71 8.14
N LEU A 111 13.60 6.93 8.04
CA LEU A 111 12.90 8.05 7.41
C LEU A 111 13.06 8.09 5.89
N ALA A 112 13.82 7.16 5.30
CA ALA A 112 14.08 7.16 3.87
C ALA A 112 12.74 7.04 3.09
N PRO A 113 12.42 7.99 2.20
CA PRO A 113 11.15 7.96 1.49
C PRO A 113 11.10 6.77 0.54
N THR A 114 10.07 5.94 0.66
CA THR A 114 9.88 4.79 -0.22
C THR A 114 8.99 5.15 -1.41
N GLY A 115 9.30 4.57 -2.58
CA GLY A 115 8.57 4.82 -3.82
C GLY A 115 7.21 4.15 -3.95
N HIS A 116 6.66 3.57 -2.87
CA HIS A 116 5.45 2.75 -2.89
C HIS A 116 4.23 3.48 -3.45
N TRP A 117 4.12 4.79 -3.25
CA TRP A 117 3.00 5.59 -3.78
C TRP A 117 2.88 5.47 -5.30
N LYS A 118 3.99 5.31 -6.04
CA LYS A 118 3.98 5.15 -7.49
C LYS A 118 3.31 3.84 -7.91
N VAL A 119 3.57 2.76 -7.17
CA VAL A 119 2.98 1.45 -7.43
C VAL A 119 1.48 1.48 -7.12
N VAL A 120 1.10 2.10 -6.00
CA VAL A 120 -0.31 2.25 -5.62
C VAL A 120 -1.06 3.06 -6.68
N THR A 121 -0.54 4.22 -7.09
CA THR A 121 -1.16 5.06 -8.13
C THR A 121 -1.20 4.37 -9.49
N GLY A 122 -0.18 3.60 -9.85
CA GLY A 122 -0.18 2.82 -11.09
C GLY A 122 -1.29 1.76 -11.10
N PHE A 123 -1.43 1.01 -10.00
CA PHE A 123 -2.42 -0.05 -9.90
C PHE A 123 -3.86 0.50 -9.88
N THR A 124 -4.10 1.62 -9.19
CA THR A 124 -5.43 2.25 -9.16
C THR A 124 -5.89 2.67 -10.56
N MET A 125 -5.00 3.25 -11.38
CA MET A 125 -5.32 3.64 -12.76
C MET A 125 -5.61 2.42 -13.65
N ILE A 126 -4.92 1.30 -13.44
CA ILE A 126 -5.20 0.05 -14.16
C ILE A 126 -6.60 -0.46 -13.81
N VAL A 127 -6.99 -0.48 -12.53
CA VAL A 127 -8.33 -0.92 -12.10
C VAL A 127 -9.43 0.00 -12.66
N ILE A 128 -9.21 1.31 -12.66
CA ILE A 128 -10.16 2.28 -13.24
C ILE A 128 -10.34 2.02 -14.74
N SER A 129 -9.25 1.84 -15.48
CA SER A 129 -9.33 1.56 -16.91
C SER A 129 -10.06 0.24 -17.19
N LEU A 130 -9.77 -0.84 -16.46
CA LEU A 130 -10.50 -2.10 -16.58
C LEU A 130 -12.00 -1.95 -16.31
N THR A 131 -12.37 -1.13 -15.33
CA THR A 131 -13.79 -0.86 -14.99
C THR A 131 -14.51 -0.11 -16.12
N LEU A 132 -13.83 0.86 -16.76
CA LEU A 132 -14.37 1.58 -17.91
C LEU A 132 -14.54 0.66 -19.13
N TRP A 133 -13.55 -0.19 -19.42
CA TRP A 133 -13.62 -1.19 -20.48
C TRP A 133 -14.76 -2.18 -20.24
N PHE A 134 -14.93 -2.63 -19.00
CA PHE A 134 -16.04 -3.50 -18.62
C PHE A 134 -17.40 -2.80 -18.82
N SER A 135 -17.50 -1.51 -18.51
CA SER A 135 -18.72 -0.72 -18.73
C SER A 135 -19.08 -0.62 -20.21
N VAL A 136 -18.08 -0.45 -21.09
CA VAL A 136 -18.28 -0.48 -22.55
C VAL A 136 -18.75 -1.87 -23.00
N PHE A 137 -18.13 -2.94 -22.50
CA PHE A 137 -18.53 -4.32 -22.80
C PHE A 137 -19.99 -4.60 -22.43
N LEU A 138 -20.44 -4.20 -21.23
CA LEU A 138 -21.83 -4.33 -20.82
C LEU A 138 -22.77 -3.59 -21.78
N LYS A 139 -22.40 -2.37 -22.20
CA LYS A 139 -23.18 -1.55 -23.13
C LYS A 139 -23.27 -2.16 -24.53
N THR A 140 -22.20 -2.77 -25.04
CA THR A 140 -22.18 -3.32 -26.40
C THR A 140 -22.79 -4.71 -26.51
N CYS A 141 -22.64 -5.55 -25.47
CA CYS A 141 -22.97 -6.96 -25.56
C CYS A 141 -24.27 -7.35 -24.83
N ILE A 142 -24.67 -6.61 -23.79
CA ILE A 142 -25.76 -7.03 -22.89
C ILE A 142 -26.94 -6.06 -22.92
N PHE A 143 -26.66 -4.75 -22.88
CA PHE A 143 -27.74 -3.77 -22.80
C PHE A 143 -28.52 -3.68 -24.11
N LYS A 144 -29.85 -3.69 -23.98
CA LYS A 144 -30.81 -3.48 -25.07
C LYS A 144 -30.71 -2.04 -25.59
N PRO A 145 -31.15 -1.76 -26.83
CA PRO A 145 -31.28 -0.39 -27.31
C PRO A 145 -32.13 0.44 -26.35
N MET A 146 -31.78 1.72 -26.18
CA MET A 146 -32.58 2.64 -25.41
C MET A 146 -33.99 2.77 -26.02
N PRO A 147 -35.03 3.00 -25.20
CA PRO A 147 -36.37 3.17 -25.73
C PRO A 147 -36.46 4.44 -26.59
N GLU A 148 -37.44 4.47 -27.50
CA GLU A 148 -37.64 5.55 -28.47
C GLU A 148 -37.79 6.95 -27.83
N SER A 149 -38.27 7.01 -26.58
CA SER A 149 -38.37 8.26 -25.81
C SER A 149 -37.01 8.94 -25.56
N PHE A 150 -35.89 8.21 -25.69
CA PHE A 150 -34.54 8.77 -25.62
C PHE A 150 -33.99 9.22 -26.97
N SER A 151 -34.77 9.15 -28.06
CA SER A 151 -34.40 9.80 -29.31
C SER A 151 -34.35 11.31 -29.15
N ASP A 152 -33.51 12.00 -29.93
CA ASP A 152 -33.28 13.43 -29.72
C ASP A 152 -34.54 14.27 -30.02
N ALA A 153 -35.33 13.89 -31.03
CA ALA A 153 -36.60 14.53 -31.35
C ALA A 153 -37.63 14.38 -30.21
N GLU A 154 -37.75 13.20 -29.59
CA GLU A 154 -38.69 12.99 -28.48
C GLU A 154 -38.21 13.68 -27.19
N LYS A 155 -36.90 13.72 -26.93
CA LYS A 155 -36.32 14.52 -25.83
C LYS A 155 -36.66 16.00 -26.00
N GLU A 156 -36.52 16.54 -27.21
CA GLU A 156 -36.85 17.94 -27.51
C GLU A 156 -38.35 18.23 -27.30
N LYS A 157 -39.23 17.35 -27.80
CA LYS A 157 -40.68 17.47 -27.56
C LYS A 157 -41.03 17.40 -26.08
N GLN A 158 -40.42 16.46 -25.36
CA GLN A 158 -40.62 16.32 -23.91
C GLN A 158 -40.10 17.55 -23.15
N MET A 159 -38.96 18.09 -23.57
CA MET A 159 -38.39 19.31 -23.00
C MET A 159 -39.28 20.53 -23.26
N GLN A 160 -39.80 20.70 -24.48
CA GLN A 160 -40.76 21.75 -24.82
C GLN A 160 -42.02 21.62 -23.96
N ARG A 161 -42.58 20.41 -23.85
CA ARG A 161 -43.72 20.14 -22.97
C ARG A 161 -43.44 20.52 -21.51
N MET A 162 -42.24 20.24 -21.00
CA MET A 162 -41.85 20.62 -19.64
C MET A 162 -41.80 22.14 -19.44
N ILE A 163 -41.34 22.88 -20.45
CA ILE A 163 -41.31 24.35 -20.46
C ILE A 163 -42.75 24.91 -20.48
N ASP A 164 -43.61 24.35 -21.33
CA ASP A 164 -45.01 24.77 -21.46
C ASP A 164 -45.82 24.51 -20.18
N LEU A 165 -45.50 23.43 -19.47
CA LEU A 165 -46.09 23.09 -18.17
C LEU A 165 -45.47 23.85 -16.98
N TYR A 166 -44.51 24.75 -17.23
CA TYR A 166 -43.76 25.47 -16.19
C TYR A 166 -43.15 24.52 -15.14
N ALA A 167 -42.60 23.38 -15.57
CA ALA A 167 -41.95 22.42 -14.68
C ALA A 167 -40.74 23.04 -13.96
N GLY A 168 -40.82 23.14 -12.64
CA GLY A 168 -39.78 23.75 -11.79
C GLY A 168 -39.58 25.24 -12.03
N PRO A 169 -40.59 26.10 -11.79
CA PRO A 169 -40.61 27.49 -12.25
C PRO A 169 -39.70 28.44 -11.45
N PHE A 170 -39.26 28.05 -10.24
CA PHE A 170 -38.40 28.91 -9.40
C PHE A 170 -36.91 28.62 -9.57
N THR A 171 -36.49 27.36 -9.40
CA THR A 171 -35.07 26.95 -9.42
C THR A 171 -34.75 25.88 -10.48
N GLY A 172 -35.77 25.36 -11.16
CA GLY A 172 -35.69 24.21 -12.05
C GLY A 172 -35.47 24.57 -13.51
N PHE A 173 -35.97 23.71 -14.41
CA PHE A 173 -35.77 23.85 -15.86
C PHE A 173 -36.45 25.10 -16.42
N SER A 174 -37.73 25.30 -16.08
CA SER A 174 -38.54 26.41 -16.59
C SER A 174 -38.04 27.78 -16.16
N SER A 175 -37.41 27.89 -14.98
CA SER A 175 -36.84 29.17 -14.53
C SER A 175 -35.67 29.65 -15.41
N LYS A 176 -34.97 28.72 -16.06
CA LYS A 176 -33.84 28.99 -16.96
C LYS A 176 -34.27 29.26 -18.40
N TRP A 177 -35.54 29.11 -18.74
CA TRP A 177 -36.08 29.45 -20.05
C TRP A 177 -36.58 30.91 -20.07
N ASP A 178 -36.24 31.65 -21.13
CA ASP A 178 -36.77 32.98 -21.41
C ASP A 178 -38.00 32.84 -22.32
N TYR A 179 -39.20 32.97 -21.72
CA TYR A 179 -40.48 32.84 -22.40
C TYR A 179 -40.78 34.01 -23.35
N GLU A 180 -40.17 35.17 -23.15
CA GLU A 180 -40.38 36.32 -24.05
C GLU A 180 -39.61 36.15 -25.35
N LYS A 181 -38.40 35.58 -25.26
CA LYS A 181 -37.47 35.44 -26.39
C LYS A 181 -37.37 34.01 -26.93
N ASN A 182 -38.16 33.08 -26.38
CA ASN A 182 -38.16 31.66 -26.70
C ASN A 182 -36.75 31.06 -26.81
N ARG A 183 -35.93 31.29 -25.79
CA ARG A 183 -34.55 30.79 -25.73
C ARG A 183 -34.11 30.49 -24.30
N TRP A 184 -33.04 29.71 -24.15
CA TRP A 184 -32.40 29.52 -22.85
C TRP A 184 -31.77 30.83 -22.38
N LYS A 185 -31.94 31.15 -21.09
CA LYS A 185 -31.22 32.23 -20.43
C LYS A 185 -29.74 31.86 -20.41
N ALA A 186 -28.89 32.83 -20.76
CA ALA A 186 -27.44 32.71 -20.66
C ALA A 186 -26.98 32.73 -19.19
#